data_AF-A0A944YKS9-F1
#
_entry.id   AF-A0A944YKS9-F1
#
_cell.length_a   1.000
_cell.length_b   1.000
_cell.length_c   1.000
_cell.angle_alpha   90.00
_cell.angle_beta   90.00
_cell.angle_gamma   90.00
#
_symmetry.space_group_name_H-M   'P 1'
#
loop_
_entity.id
_entity.type
_entity.pdbx_description
1 polymer ?
#
loop_
_entity_poly.entity_id
_entity_poly.type
_entity_poly.pdbx_seq_one_letter_code
_entity_poly.pdbx_strand_id
1 'polypeptide(L)'
;MAAHSANGVRRAFVDFFVDRGHHHEPSGSLIPHDPTLLFTVAGMVPFKPYFVGEQPAPWDRAVTVQKCVRAGGKHNDLDEVGRTSRHLTFFEMMGNFSFGDYFKSDACAYAWEFVTATLGLDPERLWVTVHLSDDEAEAIWRDEVGVPAERIQRLDEDNYWRMADTGPCGPCSEIFWDKGPDFGDDGGPAHGDEERFIEIWNLVFMQFEQHEDGSMTPLPAPSIDTGAGLERILSVLEGVDSVWETDEFVRLLATISDITGVQHGSSDRTDVSQHILADHARSSTFLISDGVFPSNEDRGYVLRRIIRRAVRHAWLLGVEDLVMPTLVDAVVAIMGDDYPDLVSNHAFVRDVLEREEGRFRETLRTGLAILDDALDGMGEGSTLDGDIAFKLHDTYGFPLELTQEITAEKGVAVDNEAFGVAMARQQEMARSARKDGSTAAVGDLRSVLEAGGPTEFVGRDRDEAEAVVVYFDGDMVVLDRTPFYAESGG
;
A
#
# COMPACT_ATOMS: atom_id res chain seq x y z
N MET A 1 4.60 2.50 -31.30
CA MET A 1 4.02 3.73 -30.73
C MET A 1 4.43 3.71 -29.28
N ALA A 2 5.13 4.74 -28.79
CA ALA A 2 5.55 4.77 -27.40
C ALA A 2 4.30 4.64 -26.51
N ALA A 3 4.41 3.78 -25.50
CA ALA A 3 3.31 3.46 -24.61
C ALA A 3 3.17 4.61 -23.60
N HIS A 4 2.27 5.55 -23.88
CA HIS A 4 2.03 6.73 -23.03
C HIS A 4 0.77 6.60 -22.17
N SER A 5 0.29 5.38 -21.94
CA SER A 5 -0.81 5.12 -21.01
C SER A 5 -0.39 4.04 -20.03
N ALA A 6 -0.98 4.03 -18.84
CA ALA A 6 -0.67 3.06 -17.81
C ALA A 6 -0.78 1.61 -18.34
N ASN A 7 -1.89 1.29 -19.00
CA ASN A 7 -2.09 -0.02 -19.63
C ASN A 7 -1.01 -0.35 -20.67
N GLY A 8 -0.61 0.64 -21.48
CA GLY A 8 0.43 0.46 -22.48
C GLY A 8 1.79 0.14 -21.84
N VAL A 9 2.16 0.86 -20.78
CA VAL A 9 3.44 0.67 -20.08
C VAL A 9 3.47 -0.68 -19.37
N ARG A 10 2.38 -1.07 -18.67
CA ARG A 10 2.24 -2.41 -18.07
C ARG A 10 2.49 -3.52 -19.09
N ARG A 11 1.81 -3.46 -20.23
CA ARG A 11 1.94 -4.46 -21.31
C ARG A 11 3.35 -4.46 -21.89
N ALA A 12 3.91 -3.29 -22.18
CA ALA A 12 5.27 -3.18 -22.70
C ALA A 12 6.30 -3.79 -21.75
N PHE A 13 6.14 -3.59 -20.44
CA PHE A 13 7.01 -4.18 -19.41
C PHE A 13 6.90 -5.71 -19.39
N VAL A 14 5.68 -6.24 -19.31
CA VAL A 14 5.44 -7.69 -19.30
C VAL A 14 5.96 -8.33 -20.59
N ASP A 15 5.59 -7.81 -21.75
CA ASP A 15 6.01 -8.35 -23.05
C ASP A 15 7.54 -8.34 -23.20
N PHE A 16 8.20 -7.26 -22.77
CA PHE A 16 9.66 -7.14 -22.81
C PHE A 16 10.38 -8.24 -22.03
N PHE A 17 9.90 -8.60 -20.84
CA PHE A 17 10.50 -9.66 -20.03
C PHE A 17 10.04 -11.06 -20.44
N VAL A 18 8.81 -11.23 -20.92
CA VAL A 18 8.34 -12.50 -21.50
C VAL A 18 9.19 -12.88 -22.72
N ASP A 19 9.53 -11.90 -23.58
CA ASP A 19 10.45 -12.10 -24.71
C ASP A 19 11.88 -12.52 -24.27
N ARG A 20 12.22 -12.30 -22.99
CA ARG A 20 13.49 -12.71 -22.34
C ARG A 20 13.36 -13.97 -21.48
N GLY A 21 12.25 -14.69 -21.62
CA GLY A 21 12.02 -15.97 -20.97
C GLY A 21 11.50 -15.88 -19.54
N HIS A 22 11.03 -14.72 -19.09
CA HIS A 22 10.35 -14.59 -17.81
C HIS A 22 8.93 -15.14 -17.90
N HIS A 23 8.50 -15.88 -16.88
CA HIS A 23 7.10 -16.25 -16.71
C HIS A 23 6.31 -15.04 -16.24
N HIS A 24 5.23 -14.68 -16.95
CA HIS A 24 4.32 -13.65 -16.47
C HIS A 24 3.41 -14.24 -15.39
N GLU A 25 3.62 -13.79 -14.15
CA GLU A 25 2.76 -14.13 -13.02
C GLU A 25 1.79 -12.96 -12.74
N PRO A 26 0.48 -13.22 -12.57
CA PRO A 26 -0.46 -12.18 -12.18
C PRO A 26 -0.07 -11.54 -10.83
N SER A 27 -0.52 -10.30 -10.61
CA SER A 27 -0.37 -9.64 -9.30
C SER A 27 -0.94 -10.53 -8.18
N GLY A 28 -0.14 -10.73 -7.13
CA GLY A 28 -0.60 -11.33 -5.88
C GLY A 28 -1.58 -10.43 -5.12
N SER A 29 -2.20 -10.99 -4.08
CA SER A 29 -3.09 -10.28 -3.16
C SER A 29 -2.35 -9.19 -2.38
N LEU A 30 -3.06 -8.11 -2.01
CA LEU A 30 -2.61 -7.11 -1.05
C LEU A 30 -2.52 -7.65 0.38
N ILE A 31 -3.09 -8.83 0.66
CA ILE A 31 -2.99 -9.54 1.94
C ILE A 31 -1.86 -10.57 1.82
N PRO A 32 -0.67 -10.30 2.39
CA PRO A 32 0.45 -11.23 2.30
C PRO A 32 0.23 -12.45 3.19
N HIS A 33 0.81 -13.59 2.81
CA HIS A 33 0.91 -14.77 3.66
C HIS A 33 1.92 -14.59 4.80
N ASP A 34 2.78 -13.58 4.71
CA ASP A 34 3.77 -13.24 5.73
C ASP A 34 3.11 -12.52 6.93
N PRO A 35 3.14 -13.10 8.15
CA PRO A 35 2.51 -12.50 9.32
C PRO A 35 3.22 -11.23 9.81
N THR A 36 4.45 -10.96 9.36
CA THR A 36 5.20 -9.75 9.73
C THR A 36 4.81 -8.53 8.89
N LEU A 37 4.08 -8.74 7.79
CA LEU A 37 3.65 -7.68 6.88
C LEU A 37 2.16 -7.41 6.97
N LEU A 38 1.83 -6.12 7.08
CA LEU A 38 0.44 -5.68 7.06
C LEU A 38 -0.15 -5.77 5.64
N PHE A 39 0.59 -5.33 4.63
CA PHE A 39 0.17 -5.40 3.23
C PHE A 39 1.32 -5.83 2.33
N THR A 40 1.00 -6.23 1.11
CA THR A 40 2.00 -6.41 0.05
C THR A 40 2.56 -5.05 -0.34
N VAL A 41 3.79 -4.76 0.10
CA VAL A 41 4.47 -3.45 -0.08
C VAL A 41 5.37 -3.38 -1.31
N ALA A 42 5.67 -4.53 -1.94
CA ALA A 42 6.58 -4.65 -3.07
C ALA A 42 6.28 -5.90 -3.92
N GLY A 43 6.78 -5.91 -5.16
CA GLY A 43 6.65 -7.01 -6.13
C GLY A 43 7.22 -8.36 -5.66
N MET A 44 8.27 -8.34 -4.86
CA MET A 44 8.94 -9.55 -4.35
C MET A 44 8.18 -10.28 -3.23
N VAL A 45 7.22 -9.63 -2.56
CA VAL A 45 6.60 -10.17 -1.34
C VAL A 45 5.96 -11.54 -1.59
N PRO A 46 5.17 -11.77 -2.67
CA PRO A 46 4.62 -13.09 -2.98
C PRO A 46 5.71 -14.15 -3.25
N PHE A 47 6.91 -13.74 -3.65
CA PHE A 47 8.02 -14.61 -4.02
C PHE A 47 9.04 -14.84 -2.91
N LYS A 48 8.84 -14.23 -1.73
CA LYS A 48 9.73 -14.41 -0.56
C LYS A 48 10.11 -15.89 -0.34
N PRO A 49 9.17 -16.87 -0.31
CA PRO A 49 9.52 -18.26 -0.04
C PRO A 49 10.48 -18.89 -1.07
N TYR A 50 10.51 -18.38 -2.30
CA TYR A 50 11.41 -18.84 -3.35
C TYR A 50 12.82 -18.29 -3.15
N PHE A 51 12.94 -17.00 -2.80
CA PHE A 51 14.24 -16.38 -2.55
C PHE A 51 14.98 -17.00 -1.37
N VAL A 52 14.28 -17.27 -0.27
CA VAL A 52 14.89 -17.86 0.94
C VAL A 52 15.02 -19.39 0.86
N GLY A 53 14.51 -20.02 -0.20
CA GLY A 53 14.59 -21.46 -0.44
C GLY A 53 13.68 -22.32 0.45
N GLU A 54 12.65 -21.73 1.05
CA GLU A 54 11.59 -22.46 1.75
C GLU A 54 10.77 -23.31 0.79
N GLN A 55 10.59 -22.82 -0.44
CA GLN A 55 9.88 -23.51 -1.51
C GLN A 55 10.71 -23.44 -2.80
N PRO A 56 10.71 -24.51 -3.63
CA PRO A 56 11.31 -24.43 -4.95
C PRO A 56 10.51 -23.45 -5.82
N ALA A 57 11.21 -22.57 -6.53
CA ALA A 57 10.58 -21.70 -7.51
C ALA A 57 9.99 -22.56 -8.65
N PRO A 58 8.73 -22.32 -9.06
CA PRO A 58 8.11 -23.04 -10.18
C PRO A 58 8.73 -22.67 -11.54
N TRP A 59 9.46 -21.55 -11.59
CA TRP A 59 10.14 -21.01 -12.76
C TRP A 59 11.39 -20.25 -12.30
N ASP A 60 12.42 -20.23 -13.14
CA ASP A 60 13.71 -19.60 -12.81
C ASP A 60 13.64 -18.07 -12.92
N ARG A 61 12.66 -17.54 -13.67
CA ARG A 61 12.46 -16.11 -13.96
C ARG A 61 11.00 -15.75 -13.94
N ALA A 62 10.64 -14.57 -13.43
CA ALA A 62 9.28 -14.04 -13.56
C ALA A 62 9.18 -12.54 -13.70
N VAL A 63 8.07 -12.10 -14.28
CA VAL A 63 7.70 -10.69 -14.39
C VAL A 63 6.30 -10.48 -13.84
N THR A 64 6.10 -9.40 -13.10
CA THR A 64 4.78 -9.01 -12.57
C THR A 64 4.56 -7.50 -12.66
N VAL A 65 3.29 -7.10 -12.63
CA VAL A 65 2.85 -5.76 -12.25
C VAL A 65 2.06 -5.90 -10.96
N GLN A 66 2.74 -5.76 -9.82
CA GLN A 66 2.18 -6.04 -8.50
C GLN A 66 1.43 -4.82 -7.96
N LYS A 67 0.19 -5.04 -7.50
CA LYS A 67 -0.53 -4.11 -6.63
C LYS A 67 0.21 -3.95 -5.30
N CYS A 68 0.54 -2.73 -4.90
CA CYS A 68 1.24 -2.46 -3.65
C CYS A 68 0.45 -1.49 -2.78
N VAL A 69 0.48 -1.70 -1.45
CA VAL A 69 -0.04 -0.75 -0.47
C VAL A 69 1.01 -0.39 0.57
N ARG A 70 1.31 0.90 0.72
CA ARG A 70 2.22 1.47 1.73
C ARG A 70 1.48 2.40 2.68
N ALA A 71 0.71 1.81 3.58
CA ALA A 71 -0.12 2.53 4.56
C ALA A 71 0.04 2.00 5.99
N GLY A 72 1.20 1.38 6.31
CA GLY A 72 1.46 0.86 7.65
C GLY A 72 2.76 0.06 7.75
N GLY A 73 3.22 -0.15 8.99
CA GLY A 73 4.51 -0.81 9.26
C GLY A 73 5.70 0.08 8.89
N LYS A 74 6.79 -0.54 8.44
CA LYS A 74 8.04 0.16 8.04
C LYS A 74 7.87 1.05 6.81
N HIS A 75 7.02 0.64 5.86
CA HIS A 75 6.77 1.37 4.62
C HIS A 75 5.39 2.04 4.69
N ASN A 76 5.35 3.29 5.13
CA ASN A 76 4.12 4.03 5.36
C ASN A 76 4.19 5.43 4.74
N ASP A 77 3.55 5.57 3.58
CA ASP A 77 3.51 6.82 2.82
C ASP A 77 2.21 7.59 3.06
N LEU A 78 1.31 7.08 3.92
CA LEU A 78 -0.04 7.61 4.10
C LEU A 78 -0.06 9.11 4.41
N ASP A 79 0.85 9.59 5.26
CA ASP A 79 0.88 10.99 5.67
C ASP A 79 1.49 11.91 4.58
N GLU A 80 2.22 11.38 3.61
CA GLU A 80 2.79 12.13 2.47
C GLU A 80 1.82 12.27 1.29
N VAL A 81 0.80 11.40 1.23
CA VAL A 81 -0.21 11.41 0.15
C VAL A 81 -0.92 12.77 0.08
N GLY A 82 -0.97 13.31 -1.14
CA GLY A 82 -1.57 14.60 -1.48
C GLY A 82 -0.71 15.81 -1.14
N ARG A 83 0.39 15.65 -0.39
CA ARG A 83 1.33 16.74 -0.07
C ARG A 83 2.54 16.76 -0.98
N THR A 84 2.87 15.61 -1.58
CA THR A 84 4.02 15.44 -2.45
C THR A 84 3.60 15.09 -3.88
N SER A 85 4.55 15.21 -4.80
CA SER A 85 4.37 14.94 -6.23
C SER A 85 4.36 13.45 -6.59
N ARG A 86 4.70 12.56 -5.65
CA ARG A 86 5.08 11.15 -5.93
C ARG A 86 4.58 10.07 -4.97
N HIS A 87 4.11 10.41 -3.76
CA HIS A 87 3.71 9.42 -2.77
C HIS A 87 2.24 9.03 -2.90
N LEU A 88 1.99 7.72 -2.87
CA LEU A 88 0.69 7.08 -3.01
C LEU A 88 0.54 6.02 -1.92
N THR A 89 -0.67 5.80 -1.42
CA THR A 89 -0.94 4.64 -0.57
C THR A 89 -1.04 3.38 -1.39
N PHE A 90 -1.71 3.45 -2.55
CA PHE A 90 -1.79 2.35 -3.52
C PHE A 90 -1.06 2.75 -4.79
N PHE A 91 -0.19 1.87 -5.25
CA PHE A 91 0.56 2.05 -6.49
C PHE A 91 0.89 0.69 -7.11
N GLU A 92 1.42 0.72 -8.32
CA GLU A 92 1.79 -0.49 -9.04
C GLU A 92 3.30 -0.58 -9.22
N MET A 93 3.84 -1.73 -8.81
CA MET A 93 5.26 -2.03 -8.94
C MET A 93 5.47 -3.03 -10.06
N MET A 94 6.10 -2.58 -11.14
CA MET A 94 6.56 -3.44 -12.22
C MET A 94 7.89 -4.07 -11.80
N GLY A 95 7.97 -5.40 -11.77
CA GLY A 95 9.16 -6.10 -11.31
C GLY A 95 9.53 -7.30 -12.19
N ASN A 96 10.83 -7.47 -12.41
CA ASN A 96 11.40 -8.70 -12.96
C ASN A 96 12.27 -9.41 -11.91
N PHE A 97 12.15 -10.72 -11.84
CA PHE A 97 12.71 -11.54 -10.77
C PHE A 97 13.55 -12.67 -11.36
N SER A 98 14.67 -12.97 -10.70
CA SER A 98 15.55 -14.11 -11.00
C SER A 98 15.70 -14.96 -9.75
N PHE A 99 15.40 -16.25 -9.83
CA PHE A 99 15.53 -17.20 -8.73
C PHE A 99 16.76 -18.07 -8.93
N GLY A 100 17.95 -17.50 -8.66
CA GLY A 100 19.21 -18.20 -8.85
C GLY A 100 19.64 -18.44 -10.31
N ASP A 101 19.15 -17.63 -11.24
CA ASP A 101 19.44 -17.75 -12.68
C ASP A 101 20.40 -16.64 -13.18
N TYR A 102 19.88 -15.52 -13.69
CA TYR A 102 20.70 -14.35 -14.04
C TYR A 102 20.93 -13.45 -12.82
N PHE A 103 21.96 -12.60 -12.90
CA PHE A 103 22.33 -11.69 -11.80
C PHE A 103 22.62 -10.27 -12.33
N LYS A 104 23.55 -9.53 -11.69
CA LYS A 104 23.78 -8.09 -11.90
C LYS A 104 23.91 -7.65 -13.36
N SER A 105 24.75 -8.32 -14.16
CA SER A 105 25.05 -7.91 -15.55
C SER A 105 23.78 -7.87 -16.41
N ASP A 106 23.04 -8.98 -16.46
CA ASP A 106 21.77 -9.06 -17.18
C ASP A 106 20.70 -8.14 -16.58
N ALA A 107 20.62 -8.01 -15.25
CA ALA A 107 19.65 -7.14 -14.59
C ALA A 107 19.84 -5.67 -15.00
N CYS A 108 21.07 -5.15 -14.95
CA CYS A 108 21.38 -3.79 -15.37
C CYS A 108 21.13 -3.61 -16.88
N ALA A 109 21.52 -4.58 -17.72
CA ALA A 109 21.31 -4.53 -19.16
C ALA A 109 19.82 -4.51 -19.53
N TYR A 110 19.00 -5.37 -18.91
CA TYR A 110 17.55 -5.41 -19.16
C TYR A 110 16.86 -4.12 -18.73
N ALA A 111 17.20 -3.60 -17.55
CA ALA A 111 16.62 -2.36 -17.06
C ALA A 111 16.97 -1.18 -17.98
N TRP A 112 18.24 -1.07 -18.37
CA TRP A 112 18.70 -0.01 -19.26
C TRP A 112 18.08 -0.09 -20.65
N GLU A 113 18.02 -1.28 -21.25
CA GLU A 113 17.39 -1.47 -22.55
C GLU A 113 15.90 -1.15 -22.50
N PHE A 114 15.20 -1.53 -21.43
CA PHE A 114 13.78 -1.19 -21.30
C PHE A 114 13.57 0.33 -21.23
N VAL A 115 14.29 1.05 -20.36
CA VAL A 115 14.08 2.50 -20.21
C VAL A 115 14.53 3.28 -21.45
N THR A 116 15.64 2.90 -22.10
CA THR A 116 16.19 3.66 -23.24
C THR A 116 15.62 3.25 -24.59
N ALA A 117 15.49 1.95 -24.86
CA ALA A 117 15.07 1.44 -26.16
C ALA A 117 13.56 1.20 -26.25
N THR A 118 12.96 0.61 -25.21
CA THR A 118 11.51 0.31 -25.20
C THR A 118 10.67 1.54 -24.89
N LEU A 119 11.03 2.27 -23.82
CA LEU A 119 10.33 3.48 -23.40
C LEU A 119 10.81 4.74 -24.13
N GLY A 120 12.02 4.73 -24.68
CA GLY A 120 12.57 5.86 -25.43
C GLY A 120 13.05 7.02 -24.55
N LEU A 121 13.36 6.77 -23.27
CA LEU A 121 13.91 7.79 -22.38
C LEU A 121 15.30 8.19 -22.84
N ASP A 122 15.58 9.50 -22.76
CA ASP A 122 16.87 10.06 -23.14
C ASP A 122 17.98 9.57 -22.18
N PRO A 123 18.96 8.79 -22.66
CA PRO A 123 20.08 8.33 -21.84
C PRO A 123 20.90 9.48 -21.24
N GLU A 124 20.86 10.69 -21.84
CA GLU A 124 21.57 11.84 -21.30
C GLU A 124 20.93 12.42 -20.03
N ARG A 125 19.72 12.01 -19.68
CA ARG A 125 19.01 12.43 -18.47
C ARG A 125 18.97 11.36 -17.39
N LEU A 126 19.48 10.16 -17.68
CA LEU A 126 19.49 9.05 -16.76
C LEU A 126 20.75 9.05 -15.90
N TRP A 127 20.54 8.81 -14.61
CA TRP A 127 21.59 8.65 -13.59
C TRP A 127 21.45 7.29 -12.94
N VAL A 128 22.55 6.77 -12.42
CA VAL A 128 22.59 5.48 -11.73
C VAL A 128 23.28 5.63 -10.39
N THR A 129 22.74 4.98 -9.37
CA THR A 129 23.41 4.83 -8.06
C THR A 129 23.77 3.37 -7.80
N VAL A 130 24.83 3.13 -7.03
CA VAL A 130 25.25 1.80 -6.56
C VAL A 130 25.72 1.90 -5.11
N HIS A 131 25.71 0.78 -4.38
CA HIS A 131 26.21 0.76 -3.01
C HIS A 131 27.71 1.06 -2.92
N LEU A 132 28.16 1.76 -1.87
CA LEU A 132 29.56 2.14 -1.64
C LEU A 132 30.54 0.96 -1.70
N SER A 133 30.09 -0.23 -1.31
CA SER A 133 30.90 -1.46 -1.33
C SER A 133 30.76 -2.31 -2.61
N ASP A 134 29.91 -1.94 -3.57
CA ASP A 134 29.60 -2.75 -4.75
C ASP A 134 30.38 -2.29 -6.01
N ASP A 135 31.68 -2.59 -6.04
CA ASP A 135 32.56 -2.29 -7.18
C ASP A 135 32.13 -3.02 -8.47
N GLU A 136 31.47 -4.16 -8.33
CA GLU A 136 31.00 -4.97 -9.45
C GLU A 136 29.86 -4.27 -10.20
N ALA A 137 28.88 -3.74 -9.46
CA ALA A 137 27.77 -3.00 -10.06
C ALA A 137 28.26 -1.74 -10.80
N GLU A 138 29.20 -0.97 -10.23
CA GLU A 138 29.77 0.20 -10.92
C GLU A 138 30.46 -0.20 -12.23
N ALA A 139 31.25 -1.28 -12.20
CA ALA A 139 31.96 -1.76 -13.38
C ALA A 139 31.00 -2.22 -14.48
N ILE A 140 29.93 -2.93 -14.12
CA ILE A 140 28.89 -3.35 -15.07
C ILE A 140 28.26 -2.13 -15.74
N TRP A 141 27.82 -1.14 -14.95
CA TRP A 141 27.19 0.07 -15.50
C TRP A 141 28.12 0.84 -16.43
N ARG A 142 29.38 1.01 -16.04
CA ARG A 142 30.36 1.77 -16.82
C ARG A 142 30.83 1.03 -18.07
N ASP A 143 31.21 -0.25 -17.93
CA ASP A 143 31.99 -0.98 -18.93
C ASP A 143 31.11 -1.86 -19.83
N GLU A 144 30.01 -2.41 -19.31
CA GLU A 144 29.11 -3.30 -20.06
C GLU A 144 27.88 -2.56 -20.60
N VAL A 145 27.21 -1.77 -19.76
CA VAL A 145 26.04 -0.99 -20.17
C VAL A 145 26.43 0.31 -20.88
N GLY A 146 27.54 0.93 -20.46
CA GLY A 146 28.10 2.13 -21.09
C GLY A 146 27.57 3.44 -20.52
N VAL A 147 27.14 3.47 -19.25
CA VAL A 147 26.75 4.70 -18.56
C VAL A 147 28.01 5.54 -18.29
N PRO A 148 28.03 6.85 -18.61
CA PRO A 148 29.17 7.72 -18.32
C PRO A 148 29.50 7.73 -16.82
N ALA A 149 30.78 7.67 -16.48
CA ALA A 149 31.22 7.55 -15.09
C ALA A 149 30.77 8.72 -14.21
N GLU A 150 30.61 9.91 -14.78
CA GLU A 150 30.09 11.09 -14.09
C GLU A 150 28.61 11.00 -13.68
N ARG A 151 27.85 10.05 -14.27
CA ARG A 151 26.45 9.77 -13.94
C ARG A 151 26.24 8.51 -13.10
N ILE A 152 27.33 7.89 -12.63
CA ILE A 152 27.29 6.77 -11.70
C ILE A 152 27.76 7.28 -10.34
N GLN A 153 26.88 7.21 -9.34
CA GLN A 153 27.17 7.67 -7.99
C GLN A 153 27.10 6.53 -6.99
N ARG A 154 27.84 6.67 -5.87
CA ARG A 154 27.83 5.68 -4.82
C ARG A 154 27.14 6.21 -3.57
N LEU A 155 26.16 5.45 -3.05
CA LEU A 155 25.47 5.75 -1.79
C LEU A 155 25.64 4.61 -0.78
N ASP A 156 25.36 4.90 0.49
CA ASP A 156 25.47 3.94 1.59
C ASP A 156 24.12 3.23 1.80
N GLU A 157 23.44 3.47 2.93
CA GLU A 157 22.18 2.81 3.30
C GLU A 157 21.07 2.93 2.23
N ASP A 158 21.03 4.01 1.45
CA ASP A 158 20.03 4.18 0.36
C ASP A 158 20.18 3.10 -0.72
N ASN A 159 21.40 2.60 -0.95
CA ASN A 159 21.67 1.51 -1.88
C ASN A 159 21.83 0.14 -1.17
N TYR A 160 21.28 -0.02 0.04
CA TYR A 160 21.22 -1.31 0.72
C TYR A 160 19.78 -1.67 1.06
N TRP A 161 19.16 -2.48 0.21
CA TRP A 161 17.75 -2.80 0.32
C TRP A 161 17.47 -3.90 1.34
N ARG A 162 16.39 -3.72 2.12
CA ARG A 162 15.87 -4.69 3.10
C ARG A 162 14.35 -4.78 2.99
N MET A 163 13.81 -5.99 2.92
CA MET A 163 12.36 -6.22 2.86
C MET A 163 11.63 -5.60 4.06
N ALA A 164 12.06 -5.96 5.26
CA ALA A 164 11.53 -5.49 6.53
C ALA A 164 12.67 -5.41 7.56
N ASP A 165 12.38 -5.63 8.84
CA ASP A 165 13.40 -5.82 9.87
C ASP A 165 14.10 -7.19 9.74
N THR A 166 13.43 -8.14 9.09
CA THR A 166 13.94 -9.47 8.74
C THR A 166 13.60 -9.82 7.28
N GLY A 167 14.20 -10.90 6.78
CA GLY A 167 13.98 -11.41 5.42
C GLY A 167 15.11 -11.09 4.45
N PRO A 168 14.90 -11.35 3.14
CA PRO A 168 15.94 -11.20 2.13
C PRO A 168 16.38 -9.73 1.95
N CYS A 169 17.67 -9.54 1.71
CA CYS A 169 18.33 -8.25 1.58
C CYS A 169 19.60 -8.33 0.72
N GLY A 170 20.13 -7.16 0.35
CA GLY A 170 21.37 -7.05 -0.43
C GLY A 170 21.63 -5.62 -0.92
N PRO A 171 22.81 -5.37 -1.51
CA PRO A 171 23.06 -4.12 -2.20
C PRO A 171 22.08 -3.96 -3.37
N CYS A 172 21.74 -2.72 -3.69
CA CYS A 172 20.94 -2.41 -4.86
C CYS A 172 21.58 -1.32 -5.71
N SER A 173 21.01 -1.13 -6.89
CA SER A 173 21.35 -0.06 -7.81
C SER A 173 20.07 0.56 -8.34
N GLU A 174 20.01 1.88 -8.37
CA GLU A 174 18.79 2.59 -8.75
C GLU A 174 19.03 3.44 -9.99
N ILE A 175 18.00 3.56 -10.83
CA ILE A 175 17.97 4.42 -12.01
C ILE A 175 17.13 5.65 -11.67
N PHE A 176 17.69 6.82 -11.94
CA PHE A 176 17.07 8.12 -11.71
C PHE A 176 16.88 8.88 -13.02
N TRP A 177 15.82 9.68 -13.06
CA TRP A 177 15.55 10.64 -14.13
C TRP A 177 15.82 12.06 -13.66
N ASP A 178 16.65 12.80 -14.39
CA ASP A 178 16.87 14.23 -14.19
C ASP A 178 15.73 15.04 -14.84
N LYS A 179 14.81 15.59 -14.03
CA LYS A 179 13.71 16.46 -14.48
C LYS A 179 14.19 17.80 -15.05
N GLY A 180 15.42 18.21 -14.76
CA GLY A 180 16.05 19.43 -15.27
C GLY A 180 16.18 20.55 -14.23
N PRO A 181 16.84 21.65 -14.60
CA PRO A 181 17.26 22.70 -13.66
C PRO A 181 16.11 23.49 -13.02
N ASP A 182 14.89 23.40 -13.56
CA ASP A 182 13.71 24.06 -12.99
C ASP A 182 13.26 23.39 -11.67
N PHE A 183 13.74 22.18 -11.37
CA PHE A 183 13.38 21.38 -10.19
C PHE A 183 14.44 21.39 -9.09
N GLY A 184 15.46 22.24 -9.20
CA GLY A 184 16.45 22.43 -8.13
C GLY A 184 17.89 22.16 -8.56
N ASP A 185 18.75 22.07 -7.55
CA ASP A 185 20.20 22.02 -7.74
C ASP A 185 20.64 20.74 -8.47
N ASP A 186 21.68 20.89 -9.29
CA ASP A 186 22.36 19.77 -9.97
C ASP A 186 23.26 19.00 -8.99
N GLY A 187 23.82 17.89 -9.46
CA GLY A 187 24.78 17.10 -8.70
C GLY A 187 24.43 15.62 -8.67
N GLY A 188 23.43 15.17 -9.41
CA GLY A 188 22.95 13.79 -9.41
C GLY A 188 22.21 13.42 -8.12
N PRO A 189 21.69 12.19 -8.02
CA PRO A 189 20.93 11.71 -6.87
C PRO A 189 21.61 11.87 -5.50
N ALA A 190 22.94 11.86 -5.44
CA ALA A 190 23.70 11.96 -4.19
C ALA A 190 23.80 13.38 -3.63
N HIS A 191 23.69 14.41 -4.47
CA HIS A 191 24.05 15.79 -4.11
C HIS A 191 23.07 16.86 -4.59
N GLY A 192 22.21 16.53 -5.56
CA GLY A 192 21.21 17.43 -6.11
C GLY A 192 19.89 17.41 -5.35
N ASP A 193 18.90 18.09 -5.90
CA ASP A 193 17.56 18.15 -5.32
C ASP A 193 16.75 16.87 -5.60
N GLU A 194 16.06 16.35 -4.58
CA GLU A 194 15.22 15.14 -4.67
C GLU A 194 13.99 15.32 -5.59
N GLU A 195 13.51 16.55 -5.77
CA GLU A 195 12.45 16.85 -6.75
C GLU A 195 12.98 16.93 -8.18
N ARG A 196 14.30 17.08 -8.37
CA ARG A 196 14.96 17.04 -9.68
C ARG A 196 15.33 15.63 -10.10
N PHE A 197 15.98 14.87 -9.23
CA PHE A 197 16.43 13.50 -9.52
C PHE A 197 15.45 12.49 -8.94
N ILE A 198 14.51 12.04 -9.77
CA ILE A 198 13.46 11.11 -9.33
C ILE A 198 13.86 9.66 -9.61
N GLU A 199 13.75 8.81 -8.59
CA GLU A 199 13.95 7.36 -8.70
C GLU A 199 12.82 6.74 -9.52
N ILE A 200 13.18 6.06 -10.62
CA ILE A 200 12.22 5.40 -11.51
C ILE A 200 12.29 3.87 -11.44
N TRP A 201 13.42 3.28 -11.02
CA TRP A 201 13.59 1.84 -10.93
C TRP A 201 14.71 1.45 -9.96
N ASN A 202 14.43 0.52 -9.04
CA ASN A 202 15.39 -0.09 -8.14
C ASN A 202 15.71 -1.54 -8.54
N LEU A 203 16.99 -1.90 -8.57
CA LEU A 203 17.56 -3.21 -8.92
C LEU A 203 18.26 -3.80 -7.69
N VAL A 204 17.60 -4.71 -6.99
CA VAL A 204 18.11 -5.33 -5.77
C VAL A 204 18.85 -6.63 -6.11
N PHE A 205 20.11 -6.69 -5.68
CA PHE A 205 20.98 -7.85 -5.82
C PHE A 205 20.91 -8.68 -4.54
N MET A 206 19.83 -9.46 -4.40
CA MET A 206 19.57 -10.24 -3.20
C MET A 206 20.67 -11.29 -2.98
N GLN A 207 21.33 -11.21 -1.83
CA GLN A 207 22.46 -12.06 -1.47
C GLN A 207 22.35 -12.66 -0.08
N PHE A 208 21.59 -12.02 0.82
CA PHE A 208 21.50 -12.39 2.22
C PHE A 208 20.06 -12.45 2.70
N GLU A 209 19.84 -13.14 3.80
CA GLU A 209 18.64 -13.06 4.63
C GLU A 209 19.05 -12.54 6.00
N GLN A 210 18.33 -11.53 6.49
CA GLN A 210 18.51 -10.97 7.83
C GLN A 210 17.52 -11.61 8.81
N HIS A 211 18.04 -12.04 9.96
CA HIS A 211 17.27 -12.68 11.03
C HIS A 211 16.94 -11.70 12.15
N GLU A 212 15.99 -12.08 13.03
CA GLU A 212 15.53 -11.25 14.15
C GLU A 212 16.66 -10.84 15.12
N ASP A 213 17.69 -11.67 15.26
CA ASP A 213 18.85 -11.39 16.12
C ASP A 213 19.89 -10.44 15.46
N GLY A 214 19.60 -9.96 14.25
CA GLY A 214 20.46 -9.10 13.44
C GLY A 214 21.55 -9.85 12.69
N SER A 215 21.62 -11.18 12.79
CA SER A 215 22.55 -11.98 11.98
C SER A 215 22.11 -12.04 10.51
N MET A 216 23.07 -12.26 9.62
CA MET A 216 22.84 -12.41 8.18
C MET A 216 23.36 -13.75 7.69
N THR A 217 22.56 -14.47 6.91
CA THR A 217 22.95 -15.70 6.23
C THR A 217 22.90 -15.53 4.72
N PRO A 218 23.84 -16.09 3.94
CA PRO A 218 23.72 -16.10 2.49
C PRO A 218 22.45 -16.82 2.03
N LEU A 219 21.79 -16.28 1.00
CA LEU A 219 20.68 -16.97 0.34
C LEU A 219 21.18 -18.25 -0.36
N PRO A 220 20.29 -19.24 -0.61
CA PRO A 220 20.66 -20.47 -1.31
C PRO A 220 21.29 -20.22 -2.68
N ALA A 221 20.82 -19.20 -3.38
CA ALA A 221 21.39 -18.68 -4.62
C ALA A 221 21.22 -17.15 -4.68
N PRO A 222 22.24 -16.40 -5.14
CA PRO A 222 22.06 -14.97 -5.45
C PRO A 222 20.92 -14.78 -6.44
N SER A 223 20.08 -13.79 -6.16
CA SER A 223 18.80 -13.60 -6.87
C SER A 223 18.59 -12.14 -7.23
N ILE A 224 17.72 -11.88 -8.20
CA ILE A 224 17.35 -10.52 -8.61
C ILE A 224 15.90 -10.25 -8.21
N ASP A 225 15.72 -9.10 -7.59
CA ASP A 225 14.44 -8.44 -7.39
C ASP A 225 14.55 -7.03 -7.96
N THR A 226 13.51 -6.56 -8.63
CA THR A 226 13.48 -5.17 -9.10
C THR A 226 12.09 -4.59 -8.86
N GLY A 227 12.04 -3.28 -8.65
CA GLY A 227 10.77 -2.56 -8.55
C GLY A 227 10.84 -1.24 -9.29
N ALA A 228 9.98 -1.07 -10.30
CA ALA A 228 9.77 0.18 -11.00
C ALA A 228 8.35 0.68 -10.71
N GLY A 229 8.22 1.88 -10.16
CA GLY A 229 6.91 2.48 -9.87
C GLY A 229 6.24 2.93 -11.16
N LEU A 230 5.13 2.29 -11.54
CA LEU A 230 4.42 2.58 -12.79
C LEU A 230 4.05 4.06 -12.90
N GLU A 231 3.44 4.63 -11.86
CA GLU A 231 2.97 6.01 -11.85
C GLU A 231 4.11 7.03 -11.95
N ARG A 232 5.28 6.72 -11.37
CA ARG A 232 6.48 7.56 -11.50
C ARG A 232 7.06 7.50 -12.91
N ILE A 233 7.08 6.32 -13.53
CA ILE A 233 7.52 6.18 -14.92
C ILE A 233 6.55 6.90 -15.86
N LEU A 234 5.24 6.82 -15.61
CA LEU A 234 4.24 7.53 -16.41
C LEU A 234 4.43 9.04 -16.36
N SER A 235 4.70 9.63 -15.18
CA SER A 235 4.92 11.08 -15.12
C SER A 235 6.11 11.52 -15.98
N VAL A 236 7.18 10.70 -16.03
CA VAL A 236 8.32 10.92 -16.92
C VAL A 236 7.93 10.79 -18.40
N LEU A 237 7.19 9.75 -18.78
CA LEU A 237 6.83 9.48 -20.18
C LEU A 237 5.82 10.48 -20.74
N GLU A 238 4.93 10.99 -19.88
CA GLU A 238 3.94 12.01 -20.23
C GLU A 238 4.53 13.42 -20.15
N GLY A 239 5.70 13.58 -19.52
CA GLY A 239 6.38 14.87 -19.37
C GLY A 239 5.65 15.80 -18.41
N VAL A 240 5.06 15.24 -17.36
CA VAL A 240 4.32 15.95 -16.31
C VAL A 240 5.08 15.91 -14.99
N ASP A 241 4.78 16.85 -14.09
CA ASP A 241 5.61 17.07 -12.92
C ASP A 241 5.27 16.15 -11.75
N SER A 242 4.05 15.61 -11.75
CA SER A 242 3.52 14.79 -10.68
C SER A 242 2.73 13.58 -11.18
N VAL A 243 2.69 12.53 -10.36
CA VAL A 243 1.82 11.35 -10.58
C VAL A 243 0.35 11.73 -10.71
N TRP A 244 -0.08 12.83 -10.09
CA TRP A 244 -1.48 13.30 -10.15
C TRP A 244 -1.92 13.78 -11.54
N GLU A 245 -0.96 14.02 -12.43
CA GLU A 245 -1.20 14.48 -13.80
C GLU A 245 -1.17 13.35 -14.83
N THR A 246 -0.94 12.11 -14.38
CA THR A 246 -0.91 10.92 -15.25
C THR A 246 -2.30 10.50 -15.70
N ASP A 247 -2.36 9.71 -16.78
CA ASP A 247 -3.59 9.32 -17.46
C ASP A 247 -4.72 8.77 -16.54
N GLU A 248 -4.41 7.90 -15.59
CA GLU A 248 -5.38 7.33 -14.64
C GLU A 248 -5.83 8.36 -13.59
N PHE A 249 -4.90 9.15 -13.05
CA PHE A 249 -5.23 10.15 -12.03
C PHE A 249 -6.03 11.31 -12.58
N VAL A 250 -5.73 11.82 -13.78
CA VAL A 250 -6.50 12.90 -14.41
C VAL A 250 -7.96 12.49 -14.61
N ARG A 251 -8.22 11.23 -15.01
CA ARG A 251 -9.58 10.70 -15.14
C ARG A 251 -10.31 10.62 -13.80
N LEU A 252 -9.61 10.20 -12.74
CA LEU A 252 -10.18 10.11 -11.40
C LEU A 252 -10.43 11.49 -10.78
N LEU A 253 -9.49 12.44 -10.95
CA LEU A 253 -9.62 13.83 -10.51
C LEU A 253 -10.72 14.58 -11.25
N ALA A 254 -10.96 14.27 -12.53
CA ALA A 254 -12.12 14.79 -13.25
C ALA A 254 -13.44 14.32 -12.62
N THR A 255 -13.54 13.04 -12.26
CA THR A 255 -14.72 12.50 -11.55
C THR A 255 -14.90 13.18 -10.18
N ILE A 256 -13.80 13.38 -9.43
CA ILE A 256 -13.83 14.11 -8.16
C ILE A 256 -14.28 15.57 -8.37
N SER A 257 -13.79 16.22 -9.41
CA SER A 257 -14.18 17.60 -9.74
C SER A 257 -15.67 17.71 -10.06
N ASP A 258 -16.24 16.72 -10.75
CA ASP A 258 -17.67 16.66 -11.06
C ASP A 258 -18.54 16.45 -9.81
N ILE A 259 -18.12 15.58 -8.90
CA ILE A 259 -18.86 15.29 -7.66
C ILE A 259 -18.76 16.46 -6.66
N THR A 260 -17.59 17.10 -6.59
CA THR A 260 -17.32 18.16 -5.61
C THR A 260 -17.69 19.56 -6.08
N GLY A 261 -17.78 19.77 -7.41
CA GLY A 261 -17.92 21.08 -8.02
C GLY A 261 -16.65 21.95 -7.92
N VAL A 262 -15.53 21.41 -7.43
CA VAL A 262 -14.24 22.09 -7.30
C VAL A 262 -13.31 21.61 -8.40
N GLN A 263 -12.75 22.52 -9.19
CA GLN A 263 -11.84 22.15 -10.28
C GLN A 263 -10.43 21.86 -9.73
N HIS A 264 -9.78 20.81 -10.23
CA HIS A 264 -8.36 20.56 -9.97
C HIS A 264 -7.50 21.71 -10.50
N GLY A 265 -6.45 22.10 -9.77
CA GLY A 265 -5.61 23.26 -10.09
C GLY A 265 -6.19 24.60 -9.63
N SER A 266 -7.28 24.60 -8.86
CA SER A 266 -7.91 25.83 -8.38
C SER A 266 -7.23 26.42 -7.15
N SER A 267 -6.61 25.59 -6.31
CA SER A 267 -5.72 26.00 -5.22
C SER A 267 -4.97 24.80 -4.64
N ASP A 268 -3.77 25.01 -4.12
CA ASP A 268 -2.96 23.95 -3.49
C ASP A 268 -3.75 23.17 -2.41
N ARG A 269 -4.52 23.88 -1.58
CA ARG A 269 -5.29 23.27 -0.49
C ARG A 269 -6.42 22.37 -1.01
N THR A 270 -7.11 22.79 -2.07
CA THR A 270 -8.17 21.95 -2.67
C THR A 270 -7.55 20.77 -3.40
N ASP A 271 -6.41 20.97 -4.06
CA ASP A 271 -5.72 19.92 -4.82
C ASP A 271 -5.24 18.81 -3.90
N VAL A 272 -4.64 19.15 -2.74
CA VAL A 272 -4.29 18.16 -1.69
C VAL A 272 -5.50 17.29 -1.33
N SER A 273 -6.69 17.88 -1.19
CA SER A 273 -7.89 17.13 -0.82
C SER A 273 -8.41 16.24 -1.96
N GLN A 274 -8.30 16.70 -3.20
CA GLN A 274 -8.64 15.91 -4.38
C GLN A 274 -7.65 14.76 -4.61
N HIS A 275 -6.36 15.00 -4.41
CA HIS A 275 -5.30 13.98 -4.48
C HIS A 275 -5.50 12.87 -3.44
N ILE A 276 -5.78 13.24 -2.18
CA ILE A 276 -6.09 12.27 -1.12
C ILE A 276 -7.34 11.46 -1.48
N LEU A 277 -8.40 12.09 -1.99
CA LEU A 277 -9.60 11.39 -2.45
C LEU A 277 -9.30 10.40 -3.58
N ALA A 278 -8.50 10.80 -4.56
CA ALA A 278 -8.14 9.97 -5.71
C ALA A 278 -7.33 8.73 -5.29
N ASP A 279 -6.28 8.94 -4.52
CA ASP A 279 -5.44 7.84 -4.01
C ASP A 279 -6.22 6.91 -3.08
N HIS A 280 -6.97 7.47 -2.13
CA HIS A 280 -7.70 6.66 -1.15
C HIS A 280 -8.89 5.91 -1.77
N ALA A 281 -9.46 6.43 -2.87
CA ALA A 281 -10.41 5.67 -3.67
C ALA A 281 -9.78 4.42 -4.28
N ARG A 282 -8.57 4.51 -4.86
CA ARG A 282 -7.84 3.35 -5.38
C ARG A 282 -7.53 2.36 -4.26
N SER A 283 -6.88 2.80 -3.18
CA SER A 283 -6.44 1.90 -2.11
C SER A 283 -7.60 1.20 -1.40
N SER A 284 -8.66 1.93 -1.03
CA SER A 284 -9.82 1.31 -0.39
C SER A 284 -10.54 0.31 -1.30
N THR A 285 -10.66 0.63 -2.59
CA THR A 285 -11.29 -0.23 -3.60
C THR A 285 -10.55 -1.56 -3.75
N PHE A 286 -9.22 -1.51 -3.94
CA PHE A 286 -8.41 -2.72 -4.08
C PHE A 286 -8.29 -3.53 -2.78
N LEU A 287 -8.16 -2.87 -1.62
CA LEU A 287 -8.09 -3.56 -0.33
C LEU A 287 -9.36 -4.38 -0.06
N ILE A 288 -10.54 -3.81 -0.33
CA ILE A 288 -11.82 -4.52 -0.16
C ILE A 288 -11.97 -5.62 -1.19
N SER A 289 -11.56 -5.39 -2.44
CA SER A 289 -11.56 -6.42 -3.48
C SER A 289 -10.69 -7.63 -3.10
N ASP A 290 -9.58 -7.41 -2.38
CA ASP A 290 -8.69 -8.46 -1.91
C ASP A 290 -9.12 -9.07 -0.55
N GLY A 291 -10.27 -8.64 0.00
CA GLY A 291 -10.90 -9.26 1.17
C GLY A 291 -10.68 -8.53 2.50
N VAL A 292 -10.16 -7.30 2.51
CA VAL A 292 -10.04 -6.50 3.74
C VAL A 292 -11.37 -5.80 4.05
N PHE A 293 -11.82 -5.89 5.30
CA PHE A 293 -13.05 -5.23 5.76
C PHE A 293 -12.75 -4.12 6.77
N PRO A 294 -13.46 -2.98 6.73
CA PRO A 294 -13.27 -1.91 7.72
C PRO A 294 -13.56 -2.40 9.15
N SER A 295 -12.56 -2.39 10.02
CA SER A 295 -12.64 -2.85 11.42
C SER A 295 -11.92 -1.89 12.37
N ASN A 296 -11.83 -2.22 13.66
CA ASN A 296 -11.09 -1.46 14.66
C ASN A 296 -9.68 -2.02 14.93
N GLU A 297 -9.26 -3.06 14.21
CA GLU A 297 -8.00 -3.77 14.46
C GLU A 297 -7.27 -4.09 13.13
N ASP A 298 -5.95 -4.19 13.19
CA ASP A 298 -5.06 -4.62 12.09
C ASP A 298 -5.33 -3.94 10.73
N ARG A 299 -5.39 -4.73 9.65
CA ARG A 299 -5.61 -4.27 8.27
C ARG A 299 -6.93 -3.51 8.12
N GLY A 300 -7.96 -3.96 8.86
CA GLY A 300 -9.28 -3.34 8.82
C GLY A 300 -9.29 -1.96 9.46
N TYR A 301 -8.46 -1.72 10.49
CA TYR A 301 -8.26 -0.37 11.05
C TYR A 301 -7.59 0.56 10.05
N VAL A 302 -6.56 0.10 9.33
CA VAL A 302 -5.90 0.93 8.31
C VAL A 302 -6.85 1.26 7.16
N LEU A 303 -7.59 0.27 6.64
CA LEU A 303 -8.62 0.51 5.63
C LEU A 303 -9.66 1.53 6.12
N ARG A 304 -10.14 1.38 7.37
CA ARG A 304 -11.07 2.33 7.99
C ARG A 304 -10.47 3.73 8.06
N ARG A 305 -9.19 3.87 8.44
CA ARG A 305 -8.49 5.17 8.47
C ARG A 305 -8.44 5.82 7.10
N ILE A 306 -8.05 5.07 6.06
CA ILE A 306 -7.99 5.53 4.66
C ILE A 306 -9.37 6.04 4.22
N ILE A 307 -10.43 5.24 4.42
CA ILE A 307 -11.80 5.63 4.03
C ILE A 307 -12.23 6.90 4.76
N ARG A 308 -12.04 6.96 6.09
CA ARG A 308 -12.50 8.11 6.90
C ARG A 308 -11.72 9.38 6.57
N ARG A 309 -10.44 9.27 6.25
CA ARG A 309 -9.63 10.39 5.76
C ARG A 309 -10.13 10.90 4.41
N ALA A 310 -10.44 10.01 3.46
CA ALA A 310 -11.04 10.38 2.18
C ALA A 310 -12.37 11.14 2.39
N VAL A 311 -13.26 10.60 3.22
CA VAL A 311 -14.57 11.23 3.52
C VAL A 311 -14.41 12.59 4.19
N ARG A 312 -13.43 12.77 5.08
CA ARG A 312 -13.08 14.08 5.64
C ARG A 312 -12.68 15.06 4.54
N HIS A 313 -11.83 14.66 3.60
CA HIS A 313 -11.41 15.54 2.51
C HIS A 313 -12.55 15.90 1.54
N ALA A 314 -13.50 14.99 1.31
CA ALA A 314 -14.75 15.33 0.61
C ALA A 314 -15.58 16.37 1.38
N TRP A 315 -15.66 16.24 2.71
CA TRP A 315 -16.31 17.23 3.57
C TRP A 315 -15.64 18.61 3.49
N LEU A 316 -14.29 18.66 3.49
CA LEU A 316 -13.53 19.91 3.34
C LEU A 316 -13.76 20.59 1.99
N LEU A 317 -14.05 19.82 0.95
CA LEU A 317 -14.45 20.32 -0.37
C LEU A 317 -15.93 20.75 -0.44
N GLY A 318 -16.69 20.61 0.66
CA GLY A 318 -18.08 21.04 0.77
C GLY A 318 -19.12 20.00 0.38
N VAL A 319 -18.74 18.72 0.27
CA VAL A 319 -19.65 17.65 -0.14
C VAL A 319 -20.24 16.92 1.07
N GLU A 320 -21.56 17.05 1.24
CA GLU A 320 -22.31 16.36 2.30
C GLU A 320 -22.83 14.98 1.87
N ASP A 321 -23.06 14.78 0.57
CA ASP A 321 -23.52 13.50 -0.01
C ASP A 321 -22.41 12.44 -0.10
N LEU A 322 -22.80 11.18 -0.29
CA LEU A 322 -21.87 10.05 -0.44
C LEU A 322 -21.02 10.21 -1.71
N VAL A 323 -19.71 9.97 -1.61
CA VAL A 323 -18.78 10.08 -2.74
C VAL A 323 -18.09 8.76 -3.09
N MET A 324 -17.86 7.89 -2.10
CA MET A 324 -17.08 6.66 -2.29
C MET A 324 -17.72 5.70 -3.31
N PRO A 325 -19.05 5.49 -3.36
CA PRO A 325 -19.65 4.61 -4.37
C PRO A 325 -19.36 5.05 -5.81
N THR A 326 -19.41 6.35 -6.08
CA THR A 326 -19.10 6.90 -7.40
C THR A 326 -17.61 6.79 -7.73
N LEU A 327 -16.75 6.98 -6.73
CA LEU A 327 -15.31 6.83 -6.89
C LEU A 327 -14.91 5.36 -7.16
N VAL A 328 -15.59 4.40 -6.53
CA VAL A 328 -15.43 2.97 -6.85
C VAL A 328 -15.77 2.72 -8.31
N ASP A 329 -16.92 3.22 -8.80
CA ASP A 329 -17.29 3.05 -10.22
C ASP A 329 -16.21 3.61 -11.15
N ALA A 330 -15.63 4.77 -10.82
CA ALA A 330 -14.56 5.38 -11.59
C ALA A 330 -13.27 4.53 -11.56
N VAL A 331 -12.85 4.04 -10.39
CA VAL A 331 -11.66 3.18 -10.26
C VAL A 331 -11.83 1.89 -11.08
N VAL A 332 -12.99 1.23 -10.99
CA VAL A 332 -13.27 0.02 -11.78
C VAL A 332 -13.27 0.32 -13.28
N ALA A 333 -13.83 1.46 -13.70
CA ALA A 333 -13.81 1.85 -15.11
C ALA A 333 -12.41 2.17 -15.65
N ILE A 334 -11.51 2.69 -14.80
CA ILE A 334 -10.14 3.06 -15.20
C ILE A 334 -9.23 1.82 -15.22
N MET A 335 -9.33 0.96 -14.20
CA MET A 335 -8.35 -0.10 -13.93
C MET A 335 -8.89 -1.53 -14.14
N GLY A 336 -10.18 -1.71 -14.36
CA GLY A 336 -10.83 -3.03 -14.41
C GLY A 336 -10.34 -3.95 -15.53
N ASP A 337 -9.87 -3.39 -16.65
CA ASP A 337 -9.34 -4.17 -17.77
C ASP A 337 -8.04 -4.91 -17.40
N ASP A 338 -7.24 -4.34 -16.48
CA ASP A 338 -5.99 -4.94 -15.99
C ASP A 338 -6.22 -5.82 -14.74
N TYR A 339 -7.35 -5.64 -14.06
CA TYR A 339 -7.69 -6.34 -12.82
C TYR A 339 -9.11 -6.96 -12.87
N PRO A 340 -9.29 -8.15 -13.48
CA PRO A 340 -10.60 -8.79 -13.64
C PRO A 340 -11.32 -9.12 -12.32
N ASP A 341 -10.55 -9.43 -11.27
CA ASP A 341 -11.11 -9.67 -9.93
C ASP A 341 -11.80 -8.42 -9.37
N LEU A 342 -11.27 -7.24 -9.68
CA LEU A 342 -11.87 -5.98 -9.27
C LEU A 342 -13.24 -5.77 -9.93
N VAL A 343 -13.37 -6.11 -11.21
CA VAL A 343 -14.66 -6.06 -11.93
C VAL A 343 -15.64 -7.06 -11.34
N SER A 344 -15.17 -8.27 -11.03
CA SER A 344 -16.01 -9.33 -10.43
C SER A 344 -16.52 -8.94 -9.04
N ASN A 345 -15.72 -8.20 -8.27
CA ASN A 345 -16.04 -7.77 -6.92
C ASN A 345 -16.69 -6.37 -6.85
N HIS A 346 -16.92 -5.71 -7.99
CA HIS A 346 -17.36 -4.30 -8.05
C HIS A 346 -18.58 -4.00 -7.18
N ALA A 347 -19.66 -4.78 -7.32
CA ALA A 347 -20.90 -4.57 -6.57
C ALA A 347 -20.69 -4.72 -5.05
N PHE A 348 -19.86 -5.67 -4.65
CA PHE A 348 -19.52 -5.93 -3.25
C PHE A 348 -18.68 -4.79 -2.65
N VAL A 349 -17.61 -4.37 -3.35
CA VAL A 349 -16.74 -3.26 -2.91
C VAL A 349 -17.55 -1.98 -2.74
N ARG A 350 -18.43 -1.69 -3.71
CA ARG A 350 -19.32 -0.52 -3.69
C ARG A 350 -20.21 -0.51 -2.44
N ASP A 351 -20.88 -1.63 -2.13
CA ASP A 351 -21.78 -1.75 -0.98
C ASP A 351 -21.04 -1.60 0.37
N VAL A 352 -19.83 -2.16 0.49
CA VAL A 352 -19.00 -2.00 1.69
C VAL A 352 -18.64 -0.52 1.92
N LEU A 353 -18.20 0.18 0.87
CA LEU A 353 -17.81 1.60 0.97
C LEU A 353 -19.00 2.52 1.20
N GLU A 354 -20.15 2.24 0.58
CA GLU A 354 -21.40 2.98 0.82
C GLU A 354 -21.79 2.93 2.31
N ARG A 355 -21.75 1.73 2.91
CA ARG A 355 -22.10 1.52 4.32
C ARG A 355 -21.09 2.13 5.30
N GLU A 356 -19.80 2.06 5.01
CA GLU A 356 -18.77 2.66 5.87
C GLU A 356 -18.82 4.19 5.82
N GLU A 357 -18.93 4.78 4.62
CA GLU A 357 -19.07 6.22 4.46
C GLU A 357 -20.35 6.74 5.12
N GLY A 358 -21.50 6.10 4.86
CA GLY A 358 -22.78 6.50 5.43
C GLY A 358 -22.75 6.55 6.96
N ARG A 359 -22.24 5.49 7.61
CA ARG A 359 -22.09 5.44 9.07
C ARG A 359 -21.16 6.52 9.60
N PHE A 360 -20.03 6.77 8.92
CA PHE A 360 -19.09 7.79 9.39
C PHE A 360 -19.63 9.21 9.21
N ARG A 361 -20.37 9.49 8.12
CA ARG A 361 -20.97 10.82 7.91
C ARG A 361 -21.96 11.22 9.00
N GLU A 362 -22.69 10.26 9.58
CA GLU A 362 -23.58 10.51 10.70
C GLU A 362 -22.84 11.08 11.93
N THR A 363 -21.63 10.59 12.18
CA THR A 363 -20.81 11.01 13.33
C THR A 363 -19.82 12.13 13.02
N LEU A 364 -19.37 12.27 11.76
CA LEU A 364 -18.37 13.24 11.31
C LEU A 364 -18.73 14.67 11.69
N ARG A 365 -19.95 15.12 11.38
CA ARG A 365 -20.40 16.50 11.67
C ARG A 365 -20.31 16.81 13.17
N THR A 366 -20.77 15.89 14.00
CA THR A 366 -20.76 16.06 15.46
C THR A 366 -19.34 15.99 16.02
N GLY A 367 -18.51 15.06 15.52
CA GLY A 367 -17.12 14.92 15.93
C GLY A 367 -16.28 16.16 15.59
N LEU A 368 -16.46 16.73 14.38
CA LEU A 368 -15.80 17.97 13.99
C LEU A 368 -16.20 19.15 14.87
N ALA A 369 -17.49 19.29 15.20
CA ALA A 369 -17.94 20.35 16.11
C ALA A 369 -17.32 20.22 17.50
N ILE A 370 -17.25 19.00 18.05
CA ILE A 370 -16.61 18.75 19.35
C ILE A 370 -15.12 19.09 19.31
N LEU A 371 -14.45 18.73 18.22
CA LEU A 371 -13.03 19.02 18.04
C LEU A 371 -12.78 20.51 17.88
N ASP A 372 -13.61 21.23 17.11
CA ASP A 372 -13.51 22.69 16.98
C ASP A 372 -13.76 23.42 18.30
N ASP A 373 -14.77 23.00 19.08
CA ASP A 373 -15.03 23.55 20.42
C ASP A 373 -13.85 23.30 21.37
N ALA A 374 -13.22 22.12 21.30
CA ALA A 374 -12.07 21.78 22.12
C ALA A 374 -10.81 22.57 21.74
N LEU A 375 -10.69 22.93 20.46
CA LEU A 375 -9.58 23.72 19.91
C LEU A 375 -9.79 25.23 20.07
N ASP A 376 -10.99 25.69 20.42
CA ASP A 376 -11.28 27.11 20.58
C ASP A 376 -10.41 27.73 21.69
N GLY A 377 -9.73 28.83 21.37
CA GLY A 377 -8.79 29.49 22.26
C GLY A 377 -7.44 28.79 22.46
N MET A 378 -7.19 27.64 21.82
CA MET A 378 -5.85 27.00 21.81
C MET A 378 -4.93 27.72 20.82
N GLY A 379 -3.69 27.96 21.22
CA GLY A 379 -2.65 28.54 20.37
C GLY A 379 -1.71 27.48 19.78
N GLU A 380 -0.90 27.88 18.81
CA GLU A 380 0.19 27.06 18.28
C GLU A 380 1.13 26.58 19.42
N GLY A 381 1.50 25.30 19.40
CA GLY A 381 2.28 24.64 20.45
C GLY A 381 1.46 24.15 21.65
N SER A 382 0.13 24.28 21.61
CA SER A 382 -0.75 23.67 22.62
C SER A 382 -0.90 22.16 22.39
N THR A 383 -1.43 21.45 23.40
CA THR A 383 -1.71 20.01 23.33
C THR A 383 -3.18 19.75 23.66
N LEU A 384 -3.88 19.05 22.75
CA LEU A 384 -5.24 18.57 22.94
C LEU A 384 -5.23 17.41 23.94
N ASP A 385 -6.17 17.46 24.89
CA ASP A 385 -6.36 16.42 25.89
C ASP A 385 -6.65 15.05 25.22
N GLY A 386 -5.88 14.03 25.62
CA GLY A 386 -6.03 12.66 25.12
C GLY A 386 -7.38 12.05 25.46
N ASP A 387 -8.08 12.51 26.51
CA ASP A 387 -9.45 12.07 26.80
C ASP A 387 -10.45 12.57 25.75
N ILE A 388 -10.22 13.75 25.16
CA ILE A 388 -11.05 14.28 24.06
C ILE A 388 -10.76 13.48 22.79
N ALA A 389 -9.49 13.24 22.47
CA ALA A 389 -9.11 12.39 21.34
C ALA A 389 -9.67 10.97 21.49
N PHE A 390 -9.65 10.41 22.70
CA PHE A 390 -10.23 9.11 23.01
C PHE A 390 -11.75 9.11 22.81
N LYS A 391 -12.46 10.15 23.27
CA LYS A 391 -13.90 10.29 23.02
C LYS A 391 -14.23 10.38 21.53
N LEU A 392 -13.45 11.14 20.75
CA LEU A 392 -13.60 11.22 19.29
C LEU A 392 -13.41 9.85 18.64
N HIS A 393 -12.40 9.10 19.07
CA HIS A 393 -12.14 7.75 18.61
C HIS A 393 -13.23 6.75 18.97
N ASP A 394 -13.55 6.62 20.25
CA ASP A 394 -14.45 5.60 20.76
C ASP A 394 -15.92 5.88 20.41
N THR A 395 -16.37 7.12 20.59
CA THR A 395 -17.79 7.48 20.44
C THR A 395 -18.15 7.91 19.03
N TYR A 396 -17.27 8.64 18.35
CA TYR A 396 -17.56 9.24 17.04
C TYR A 396 -16.83 8.56 15.89
N GLY A 397 -15.96 7.58 16.20
CA GLY A 397 -15.22 6.85 15.19
C GLY A 397 -14.16 7.70 14.48
N PHE A 398 -13.53 8.65 15.13
CA PHE A 398 -12.40 9.35 14.51
C PHE A 398 -11.13 8.54 14.77
N PRO A 399 -10.46 8.00 13.74
CA PRO A 399 -9.10 7.47 13.93
C PRO A 399 -8.25 8.51 14.67
N LEU A 400 -7.38 8.07 15.59
CA LEU A 400 -6.50 8.98 16.34
C LEU A 400 -5.73 9.88 15.36
N GLU A 401 -5.26 9.30 14.27
CA GLU A 401 -4.46 9.97 13.27
C GLU A 401 -5.24 11.00 12.47
N LEU A 402 -6.55 10.78 12.26
CA LEU A 402 -7.43 11.79 11.68
C LEU A 402 -7.55 13.00 12.62
N THR A 403 -7.65 12.74 13.92
CA THR A 403 -7.67 13.81 14.94
C THR A 403 -6.34 14.56 14.94
N GLN A 404 -5.22 13.85 14.94
CA GLN A 404 -3.87 14.44 14.87
C GLN A 404 -3.67 15.27 13.60
N GLU A 405 -4.14 14.81 12.45
CA GLU A 405 -4.07 15.57 11.20
C GLU A 405 -4.85 16.89 11.30
N ILE A 406 -6.07 16.86 11.83
CA ILE A 406 -6.89 18.07 12.02
C ILE A 406 -6.24 19.04 13.01
N THR A 407 -5.69 18.55 14.13
CA THR A 407 -5.08 19.42 15.14
C THR A 407 -3.75 20.01 14.66
N ALA A 408 -2.98 19.25 13.88
CA ALA A 408 -1.71 19.69 13.31
C ALA A 408 -1.89 20.88 12.35
N GLU A 409 -3.01 20.96 11.62
CA GLU A 409 -3.36 22.12 10.78
C GLU A 409 -3.50 23.43 11.58
N LYS A 410 -3.76 23.34 12.90
CA LYS A 410 -3.78 24.49 13.83
C LYS A 410 -2.52 24.60 14.70
N GLY A 411 -1.49 23.78 14.42
CA GLY A 411 -0.27 23.72 15.23
C GLY A 411 -0.48 23.16 16.64
N VAL A 412 -1.50 22.31 16.83
CA VAL A 412 -1.84 21.69 18.12
C VAL A 412 -1.49 20.20 18.09
N ALA A 413 -0.74 19.74 19.09
CA ALA A 413 -0.41 18.32 19.27
C ALA A 413 -1.56 17.58 19.97
N VAL A 414 -1.57 16.24 19.91
CA VAL A 414 -2.49 15.41 20.70
C VAL A 414 -1.70 14.71 21.82
N ASP A 415 -2.24 14.67 23.04
CA ASP A 415 -1.65 13.90 24.13
C ASP A 415 -1.88 12.40 23.91
N ASN A 416 -0.91 11.78 23.22
CA ASN A 416 -0.92 10.35 22.91
C ASN A 416 -0.76 9.47 24.15
N GLU A 417 -0.11 9.97 25.22
CA GLU A 417 0.06 9.23 26.46
C GLU A 417 -1.29 9.11 27.18
N ALA A 418 -2.00 10.24 27.35
CA ALA A 418 -3.33 10.25 27.94
C ALA A 418 -4.33 9.42 27.10
N PHE A 419 -4.29 9.52 25.77
CA PHE A 419 -5.08 8.67 24.88
C PHE A 419 -4.80 7.18 25.10
N GLY A 420 -3.52 6.79 25.16
CA GLY A 420 -3.10 5.41 25.40
C GLY A 420 -3.57 4.88 26.76
N VAL A 421 -3.51 5.71 27.80
CA VAL A 421 -4.05 5.39 29.12
C VAL A 421 -5.57 5.19 29.07
N ALA A 422 -6.31 6.05 28.37
CA ALA A 422 -7.76 5.93 28.20
C ALA A 422 -8.14 4.65 27.43
N MET A 423 -7.43 4.34 26.33
CA MET A 423 -7.56 3.09 25.59
C MET A 423 -7.30 1.86 26.46
N ALA A 424 -6.22 1.86 27.24
CA ALA A 424 -5.89 0.75 28.13
C ALA A 424 -6.97 0.53 29.21
N ARG A 425 -7.48 1.62 29.81
CA ARG A 425 -8.61 1.56 30.75
C ARG A 425 -9.86 0.96 30.10
N GLN A 426 -10.17 1.36 28.87
CA GLN A 426 -11.31 0.81 28.14
C GLN A 426 -11.14 -0.68 27.86
N GLN A 427 -9.97 -1.11 27.40
CA GLN A 427 -9.68 -2.53 27.17
C GLN A 427 -9.78 -3.33 28.47
N GLU A 428 -9.28 -2.80 29.59
CA GLU A 428 -9.40 -3.43 30.90
C GLU A 428 -10.86 -3.51 31.37
N MET A 429 -11.66 -2.44 31.17
CA MET A 429 -13.09 -2.45 31.45
C MET A 429 -13.83 -3.47 30.57
N ALA A 430 -13.52 -3.57 29.27
CA ALA A 430 -14.12 -4.55 28.38
C ALA A 430 -13.72 -6.00 28.73
N ARG A 431 -12.50 -6.22 29.25
CA ARG A 431 -12.05 -7.52 29.78
C ARG A 431 -12.69 -7.86 31.13
N SER A 432 -12.88 -6.86 31.99
CA SER A 432 -13.50 -7.02 33.30
C SER A 432 -15.02 -7.19 33.21
N ALA A 433 -15.69 -6.47 32.31
CA ALA A 433 -17.09 -6.67 31.96
C ALA A 433 -17.33 -8.04 31.32
N ARG A 434 -16.35 -8.59 30.59
CA ARG A 434 -16.37 -9.99 30.13
C ARG A 434 -16.16 -11.01 31.27
N LYS A 435 -15.57 -10.62 32.40
CA LYS A 435 -15.43 -11.47 33.60
C LYS A 435 -16.65 -11.40 34.53
N ASP A 436 -17.28 -10.23 34.65
CA ASP A 436 -18.42 -9.99 35.55
C ASP A 436 -19.79 -10.14 34.86
N GLY A 437 -19.85 -9.96 33.54
CA GLY A 437 -20.95 -10.42 32.70
C GLY A 437 -20.76 -11.91 32.44
N SER A 438 -21.64 -12.73 33.02
CA SER A 438 -21.57 -14.19 32.91
C SER A 438 -21.36 -14.67 31.47
N THR A 439 -20.13 -15.03 31.10
CA THR A 439 -19.89 -16.09 30.13
C THR A 439 -20.12 -17.42 30.84
N ALA A 440 -21.40 -17.73 31.07
CA ALA A 440 -21.86 -19.09 30.86
C ALA A 440 -21.85 -19.34 29.34
N ALA A 441 -20.67 -19.45 28.70
CA ALA A 441 -20.58 -19.76 27.26
C ALA A 441 -19.21 -20.27 26.76
N VAL A 442 -18.18 -20.43 27.61
CA VAL A 442 -16.98 -21.24 27.25
C VAL A 442 -16.95 -22.56 28.04
N GLY A 443 -17.85 -22.69 29.02
CA GLY A 443 -18.01 -23.92 29.80
C GLY A 443 -18.76 -25.03 29.08
N ASP A 444 -19.66 -24.70 28.14
CA ASP A 444 -20.56 -25.69 27.53
C ASP A 444 -20.19 -26.10 26.09
N LEU A 445 -19.39 -25.29 25.38
CA LEU A 445 -18.89 -25.68 24.05
C LEU A 445 -17.91 -26.85 24.12
N ARG A 446 -17.25 -27.05 25.27
CA ARG A 446 -16.35 -28.20 25.47
C ARG A 446 -17.13 -29.50 25.57
N SER A 447 -18.27 -29.52 26.26
CA SER A 447 -19.21 -30.64 26.27
C SER A 447 -19.81 -30.90 24.89
N VAL A 448 -20.14 -29.83 24.14
CA VAL A 448 -20.62 -29.94 22.75
C VAL A 448 -19.54 -30.53 21.84
N LEU A 449 -18.28 -30.08 21.94
CA LEU A 449 -17.15 -30.60 21.17
C LEU A 449 -16.83 -32.06 21.54
N GLU A 450 -16.90 -32.41 22.83
CA GLU A 450 -16.70 -33.79 23.31
C GLU A 450 -17.82 -34.74 22.87
N ALA A 451 -19.06 -34.25 22.72
CA ALA A 451 -20.20 -35.03 22.26
C ALA A 451 -20.34 -35.10 20.73
N GLY A 452 -20.03 -34.01 20.02
CA GLY A 452 -20.28 -33.81 18.59
C GLY A 452 -19.04 -33.92 17.69
N GLY A 453 -17.83 -33.88 18.27
CA GLY A 453 -16.58 -33.82 17.49
C GLY A 453 -16.28 -32.43 16.92
N PRO A 454 -15.14 -32.27 16.22
CA PRO A 454 -14.79 -31.02 15.56
C PRO A 454 -15.70 -30.72 14.37
N THR A 455 -15.99 -29.44 14.13
CA THR A 455 -16.70 -28.97 12.94
C THR A 455 -15.86 -29.22 11.67
N GLU A 456 -16.48 -29.84 10.66
CA GLU A 456 -15.87 -30.11 9.37
C GLU A 456 -15.92 -28.87 8.46
N PHE A 457 -14.77 -28.33 8.07
CA PHE A 457 -14.71 -27.23 7.10
C PHE A 457 -14.75 -27.78 5.66
N VAL A 458 -15.79 -27.39 4.90
CA VAL A 458 -16.00 -27.81 3.50
C VAL A 458 -15.84 -26.68 2.49
N GLY A 459 -15.54 -25.47 2.97
CA GLY A 459 -15.42 -24.24 2.17
C GLY A 459 -14.30 -24.22 1.14
N ARG A 460 -13.45 -25.26 1.10
CA ARG A 460 -12.45 -25.44 0.03
C ARG A 460 -13.06 -25.92 -1.28
N ASP A 461 -14.14 -26.68 -1.20
CA ASP A 461 -14.73 -27.37 -2.36
C ASP A 461 -16.13 -26.84 -2.71
N ARG A 462 -16.86 -26.27 -1.73
CA ARG A 462 -18.26 -25.85 -1.87
C ARG A 462 -18.56 -24.61 -1.04
N ASP A 463 -19.41 -23.74 -1.57
CA ASP A 463 -19.93 -22.52 -0.93
C ASP A 463 -21.26 -22.74 -0.18
N GLU A 464 -21.88 -23.90 -0.35
CA GLU A 464 -23.08 -24.33 0.36
C GLU A 464 -22.92 -25.72 0.99
N ALA A 465 -23.55 -25.93 2.15
CA ALA A 465 -23.64 -27.24 2.79
C ALA A 465 -24.90 -27.37 3.65
N GLU A 466 -25.51 -28.56 3.63
CA GLU A 466 -26.49 -28.96 4.66
C GLU A 466 -25.73 -29.36 5.93
N ALA A 467 -26.09 -28.77 7.08
CA ALA A 467 -25.43 -29.01 8.34
C ALA A 467 -26.43 -29.33 9.46
N VAL A 468 -25.96 -30.05 10.47
CA VAL A 468 -26.67 -30.33 11.71
C VAL A 468 -26.30 -29.27 12.75
N VAL A 469 -27.32 -28.65 13.35
CA VAL A 469 -27.13 -27.75 14.48
C VAL A 469 -26.79 -28.58 15.72
N VAL A 470 -25.55 -28.48 16.19
CA VAL A 470 -25.06 -29.21 17.38
C VAL A 470 -25.25 -28.41 18.67
N TYR A 471 -25.36 -27.08 18.57
CA TYR A 471 -25.68 -26.20 19.69
C TYR A 471 -26.37 -24.93 19.19
N PHE A 472 -27.29 -24.40 19.98
CA PHE A 472 -27.99 -23.14 19.70
C PHE A 472 -28.41 -22.46 21.01
N ASP A 473 -28.08 -21.18 21.16
CA ASP A 473 -28.50 -20.37 22.32
C ASP A 473 -29.03 -18.97 21.94
N GLY A 474 -29.79 -18.87 20.85
CA GLY A 474 -30.43 -17.61 20.45
C GLY A 474 -29.48 -16.64 19.75
N ASP A 475 -28.26 -16.47 20.28
CA ASP A 475 -27.23 -15.57 19.74
C ASP A 475 -26.07 -16.36 19.09
N MET A 476 -25.92 -17.65 19.38
CA MET A 476 -24.90 -18.53 18.81
C MET A 476 -25.51 -19.78 18.18
N VAL A 477 -24.95 -20.20 17.04
CA VAL A 477 -25.21 -21.50 16.41
C VAL A 477 -23.88 -22.21 16.17
N VAL A 478 -23.81 -23.49 16.52
CA VAL A 478 -22.66 -24.35 16.20
C VAL A 478 -23.15 -25.46 15.28
N LEU A 479 -22.39 -25.70 14.22
CA LEU A 479 -22.70 -26.68 13.17
C LEU A 479 -21.68 -27.82 13.19
N ASP A 480 -22.08 -29.00 12.75
CA ASP A 480 -21.16 -30.13 12.52
C ASP A 480 -20.26 -29.90 11.29
N ARG A 481 -20.70 -29.08 10.32
CA ARG A 481 -19.94 -28.67 9.14
C ARG A 481 -20.29 -27.26 8.68
N THR A 482 -19.34 -26.59 8.02
CA THR A 482 -19.56 -25.23 7.50
C THR A 482 -18.74 -24.96 6.23
N PRO A 483 -19.32 -24.27 5.22
CA PRO A 483 -18.56 -23.71 4.11
C PRO A 483 -17.92 -22.36 4.47
N PHE A 484 -18.27 -21.75 5.61
CA PHE A 484 -17.77 -20.45 6.04
C PHE A 484 -16.53 -20.57 6.93
N TYR A 485 -15.57 -19.67 6.73
CA TYR A 485 -14.42 -19.51 7.63
C TYR A 485 -14.85 -18.94 8.99
N ALA A 486 -14.15 -19.33 10.07
CA ALA A 486 -14.26 -18.65 11.35
C ALA A 486 -13.79 -17.19 11.22
N GLU A 487 -14.45 -16.24 11.91
CA GLU A 487 -14.11 -14.81 11.90
C GLU A 487 -12.65 -14.52 12.29
N SER A 488 -11.99 -15.43 12.99
CA SER A 488 -10.58 -15.31 13.40
C SER A 488 -9.59 -16.13 12.56
N GLY A 489 -10.03 -16.76 11.47
CA GLY A 489 -9.19 -17.60 10.62
C GLY A 489 -8.75 -18.92 11.28
N GLY A 490 -9.34 -20.03 10.84
CA GLY A 490 -9.01 -21.39 11.30
C GLY A 490 -10.21 -22.15 11.79
#